data_AF-A0A2P8APZ1-F1
#
_entry.id   AF-A0A2P8APZ1-F1
#
_cell.length_a   1.000
_cell.length_b   1.000
_cell.length_c   1.000
_cell.angle_alpha   90.00
_cell.angle_beta   90.00
_cell.angle_gamma   90.00
#
_symmetry.space_group_name_H-M   'P 1'
#
loop_
_entity.id
_entity.type
_entity.pdbx_description
1 polymer ?
#
loop_
_entity_poly.entity_id
_entity_poly.type
_entity_poly.pdbx_seq_one_letter_code
_entity_poly.pdbx_strand_id
1 'polypeptide(L)' 'MLYFLIAVAVLLLIYAGVLVSYVRKGRRIPPAAYLVLAGLNGLILFGVIAWAVAR' A
#
# COMPACT_ATOMS: atom_id res chain seq x y z
N MET A 1 15.09 8.60 -0.51
CA MET A 1 14.50 7.80 0.59
C MET A 1 13.32 8.50 1.27
N LEU A 2 13.49 9.69 1.82
CA LEU A 2 12.41 10.40 2.52
C LEU A 2 11.15 10.61 1.65
N TYR A 3 11.31 11.14 0.43
CA TYR A 3 10.21 11.30 -0.52
C TYR A 3 9.52 9.98 -0.91
N PHE A 4 10.28 8.89 -1.04
CA PHE A 4 9.74 7.55 -1.32
C PHE A 4 8.90 7.04 -0.15
N LEU A 5 9.39 7.15 1.08
CA LEU A 5 8.66 6.76 2.28
C LEU A 5 7.38 7.58 2.47
N ILE A 6 7.43 8.89 2.17
CA ILE A 6 6.25 9.76 2.20
C ILE A 6 5.21 9.30 1.17
N ALA A 7 5.63 9.02 -0.07
CA ALA A 7 4.72 8.54 -1.11
C ALA A 7 4.05 7.22 -0.71
N VAL A 8 4.83 6.28 -0.16
CA VAL A 8 4.32 5.00 0.37
C VAL A 8 3.33 5.20 1.51
N ALA A 9 3.65 6.07 2.46
CA ALA A 9 2.78 6.37 3.59
C ALA A 9 1.42 6.92 3.13
N VAL A 10 1.42 7.87 2.20
CA VAL A 10 0.19 8.44 1.61
C VAL A 10 -0.62 7.36 0.91
N LEU A 11 0.03 6.50 0.12
CA LEU A 11 -0.64 5.43 -0.63
C LEU A 11 -1.31 4.40 0.29
N LEU A 12 -0.62 4.02 1.37
CA LEU A 12 -1.16 3.12 2.41
C LEU A 12 -2.32 3.77 3.18
N LEU A 13 -2.24 5.07 3.48
CA LEU A 13 -3.31 5.83 4.14
C LEU A 13 -4.59 5.86 3.28
N ILE A 14 -4.45 6.12 1.98
CA ILE A 14 -5.57 6.10 1.03
C ILE A 14 -6.18 4.69 1.01
N TYR A 15 -5.35 3.65 0.87
CA TYR A 15 -5.82 2.26 0.83
C TYR A 15 -6.55 1.87 2.13
N ALA A 16 -6.02 2.25 3.29
CA ALA A 16 -6.66 2.05 4.58
C ALA A 16 -8.02 2.76 4.65
N GLY A 17 -8.12 4.01 4.18
CA GLY A 17 -9.39 4.75 4.10
C GLY A 17 -10.45 4.02 3.25
N VAL A 18 -10.04 3.46 2.11
CA VAL A 18 -10.91 2.64 1.26
C VAL A 18 -11.39 1.39 2.02
N LEU A 19 -10.48 0.67 2.67
CA LEU A 19 -10.82 -0.53 3.44
C LEU A 19 -11.78 -0.22 4.61
N VAL A 20 -11.52 0.87 5.34
CA VAL A 20 -12.39 1.37 6.40
C VAL A 20 -13.77 1.74 5.86
N SER A 21 -13.86 2.29 4.65
CA SER A 21 -15.16 2.57 4.00
C SER A 21 -15.97 1.29 3.73
N TYR A 22 -15.32 0.19 3.31
CA TYR A 22 -15.98 -1.11 3.16
C TYR A 22 -16.50 -1.63 4.50
N VAL A 23 -15.67 -1.59 5.55
CA VAL A 23 -16.02 -2.04 6.91
C VAL A 23 -17.17 -1.21 7.48
N ARG A 24 -17.12 0.13 7.35
CA ARG A 24 -18.19 1.04 7.83
C ARG A 24 -19.52 0.80 7.12
N LYS A 25 -19.49 0.40 5.85
CA LYS A 25 -20.69 0.06 5.06
C LYS A 25 -21.18 -1.37 5.31
N GLY A 26 -20.56 -2.12 6.22
CA GLY A 26 -20.88 -3.52 6.49
C GLY A 26 -20.62 -4.44 5.29
N ARG A 27 -19.84 -3.99 4.30
CA ARG A 27 -19.54 -4.77 3.10
C ARG A 27 -18.32 -5.65 3.36
N ARG A 28 -18.40 -6.92 2.97
CA ARG A 28 -17.22 -7.80 2.95
C ARG A 28 -16.12 -7.17 2.08
N ILE A 29 -14.90 -7.23 2.58
CA ILE A 29 -13.72 -6.79 1.84
C ILE A 29 -13.58 -7.71 0.62
N PRO A 30 -13.56 -7.17 -0.61
CA PRO A 30 -13.47 -8.00 -1.80
C PRO A 30 -12.09 -8.69 -1.86
N PRO A 31 -12.01 -9.94 -2.36
CA PRO A 31 -10.75 -10.67 -2.43
C PRO A 31 -9.68 -9.95 -3.27
N ALA A 32 -10.11 -9.16 -4.27
CA ALA A 32 -9.24 -8.30 -5.06
C ALA A 32 -8.48 -7.24 -4.23
N ALA A 33 -9.03 -6.82 -3.08
CA ALA A 33 -8.33 -5.90 -2.18
C ALA A 33 -7.02 -6.52 -1.67
N TYR A 34 -7.01 -7.81 -1.34
CA TYR A 34 -5.77 -8.48 -0.91
C TYR A 34 -4.71 -8.52 -2.01
N LEU A 35 -5.12 -8.67 -3.28
CA LEU A 35 -4.21 -8.58 -4.43
C LEU A 35 -3.62 -7.17 -4.59
N VAL A 36 -4.44 -6.14 -4.42
CA VAL A 36 -3.97 -4.74 -4.44
C VAL A 36 -2.99 -4.48 -3.30
N LEU A 37 -3.29 -4.98 -2.09
CA LEU A 37 -2.39 -4.88 -0.95
C LEU A 37 -1.06 -5.61 -1.22
N ALA A 38 -1.10 -6.81 -1.78
CA ALA A 38 0.10 -7.55 -2.15
C ALA A 38 0.94 -6.80 -3.19
N GLY A 39 0.30 -6.22 -4.22
CA GLY A 39 0.97 -5.40 -5.22
C GLY A 39 1.61 -4.14 -4.63
N LEU A 40 0.90 -3.44 -3.74
CA LEU A 40 1.43 -2.29 -3.01
C LEU A 40 2.66 -2.66 -2.18
N ASN A 41 2.61 -3.75 -1.42
CA ASN A 41 3.75 -4.23 -0.63
C ASN A 41 4.93 -4.65 -1.53
N GLY A 42 4.67 -5.29 -2.67
CA GLY A 42 5.69 -5.63 -3.65
C GLY A 42 6.40 -4.41 -4.23
N LEU A 43 5.64 -3.36 -4.58
CA LEU A 43 6.19 -2.08 -5.04
C LEU A 43 7.06 -1.40 -3.98
N ILE A 44 6.61 -1.41 -2.73
CA ILE A 44 7.37 -0.86 -1.60
C ILE A 44 8.69 -1.62 -1.45
N LEU A 45 8.63 -2.96 -1.41
CA LEU A 45 9.81 -3.80 -1.26
C LEU A 45 10.80 -3.59 -2.42
N PHE A 46 10.32 -3.56 -3.65
CA PHE A 46 11.14 -3.31 -4.83
C PHE A 46 11.85 -1.95 -4.75
N GLY A 47 11.13 -0.89 -4.38
CA GLY A 47 11.73 0.44 -4.23
C GLY A 47 12.76 0.53 -3.10
N VAL A 48 12.55 -0.20 -2.00
CA VAL A 48 13.55 -0.30 -0.91
C VAL A 48 14.79 -1.05 -1.37
N ILE A 49 14.64 -2.19 -2.05
CA ILE A 49 15.77 -2.99 -2.58
C ILE A 49 16.55 -2.17 -3.61
N ALA A 50 15.87 -1.54 -4.57
CA ALA A 50 16.51 -0.71 -5.59
C ALA A 50 17.30 0.44 -4.97
N TRP A 51 16.76 1.11 -3.94
CA TRP A 51 17.50 2.14 -3.21
C TRP A 51 18.69 1.57 -2.44
N ALA A 52 18.54 0.40 -1.80
CA ALA A 52 19.60 -0.24 -1.04
C ALA A 52 20.77 -0.69 -1.92
N VAL A 53 20.49 -1.13 -3.16
CA VAL A 53 21.51 -1.48 -4.16
C VAL A 53 22.19 -0.25 -4.76
N ALA A 54 21.47 0.86 -4.93
CA ALA A 54 21.98 2.08 -5.52
C ALA A 54 22.80 2.97 -4.54
N ARG A 55 23.01 2.51 -3.31
CA ARG A 55 23.79 3.18 -2.27
C ARG A 55 25.07 2.40 -1.98
#